data_AF-A0A0J1HQ51-F1
#
_entry.id   AF-A0A0J1HQ51-F1
#
_cell.length_a   1.000
_cell.length_b   1.000
_cell.length_c   1.000
_cell.angle_alpha   90.00
_cell.angle_beta   90.00
_cell.angle_gamma   90.00
#
_symmetry.space_group_name_H-M   'P 1'
#
loop_
_entity.id
_entity.type
_entity.pdbx_description
1 polymer ?
#
loop_
_entity_poly.entity_id
_entity_poly.type
_entity_poly.pdbx_seq_one_letter_code
_entity_poly.pdbx_strand_id
1 'polypeptide(L)'
;MELVLKKQRIRSTKNTWTGLVSFLLSLVALTGINLGLIFEVDIFPELVFTKIPFISLLLGIIGLFTRNRSRAFAIIGISLSVFIFVFFIMMFGLAWTINPKP
;
A
#
# COMPACT_ATOMS: atom_id res chain seq x y z
N MET A 1 -3.48 -7.24 48.17
CA MET A 1 -2.96 -7.73 46.87
C MET A 1 -2.30 -6.55 46.18
N GLU A 2 -0.97 -6.51 46.18
CA GLU A 2 -0.24 -5.47 45.45
C GLU A 2 -0.39 -5.74 43.96
N LEU A 3 -1.07 -4.82 43.26
CA LEU A 3 -1.11 -4.79 41.81
C LEU A 3 0.26 -4.35 41.31
N VAL A 4 1.16 -5.33 41.11
CA VAL A 4 2.39 -5.13 40.37
C VAL A 4 2.00 -4.80 38.94
N LEU A 5 1.81 -3.51 38.66
CA LEU A 5 1.68 -2.98 37.31
C LEU A 5 3.02 -3.21 36.61
N LYS A 6 3.15 -4.38 35.98
CA LYS A 6 4.26 -4.73 35.10
C LYS A 6 4.25 -3.72 33.96
N LYS A 7 5.03 -2.64 34.13
CA LYS A 7 5.24 -1.58 33.15
C LYS A 7 5.76 -2.23 31.88
N GLN A 8 4.85 -2.54 30.96
CA GLN A 8 5.15 -3.08 29.64
C GLN A 8 5.98 -2.00 28.97
N ARG A 9 7.30 -2.21 28.92
CA ARG A 9 8.24 -1.31 28.28
C ARG A 9 7.83 -1.27 26.81
N ILE A 10 7.08 -0.24 26.41
CA ILE A 10 6.74 0.03 25.02
C ILE A 10 8.09 0.23 24.35
N ARG A 11 8.61 -0.85 23.76
CA ARG A 11 9.87 -0.84 23.04
C ARG A 11 9.57 0.02 21.83
N SER A 12 10.00 1.27 21.86
CA SER A 12 9.92 2.19 20.73
C SER A 12 10.79 1.64 19.61
N THR A 13 10.26 0.63 18.92
CA THR A 13 10.87 0.04 17.74
C THR A 13 10.68 1.04 16.64
N LYS A 14 11.72 1.82 16.38
CA LYS A 14 11.78 2.74 15.24
C LYS A 14 11.28 2.01 13.99
N ASN A 15 10.37 2.64 13.25
CA ASN A 15 9.88 2.07 12.00
C ASN A 15 11.02 2.00 10.97
N THR A 16 10.89 1.10 10.01
CA THR A 16 11.77 1.07 8.83
C THR A 16 11.45 2.27 7.94
N TRP A 17 12.47 3.02 7.51
CA TRP A 17 12.30 4.08 6.52
C TRP A 17 11.73 3.55 5.21
N THR A 18 12.19 2.37 4.76
CA THR A 18 11.68 1.69 3.56
C THR A 18 10.19 1.37 3.67
N GLY A 19 9.75 0.82 4.81
CA GLY A 19 8.33 0.58 5.06
C GLY A 19 7.49 1.86 5.13
N LEU A 20 8.05 2.96 5.67
CA LEU A 20 7.37 4.26 5.68
C LEU A 20 7.21 4.82 4.26
N VAL A 21 8.27 4.76 3.44
CA VAL A 21 8.21 5.20 2.04
C VAL A 21 7.23 4.36 1.24
N SER A 22 7.23 3.03 1.41
CA SER A 22 6.22 2.14 0.84
C SER A 22 4.80 2.58 1.22
N PHE A 23 4.53 2.75 2.51
CA PHE A 23 3.22 3.20 2.98
C PHE A 23 2.78 4.53 2.34
N LEU A 24 3.65 5.53 2.28
CA LEU A 24 3.33 6.83 1.66
C LEU A 24 3.08 6.72 0.16
N LEU A 25 3.90 5.95 -0.57
CA LEU A 25 3.72 5.73 -2.00
C LEU A 25 2.39 5.01 -2.29
N SER A 26 2.03 3.99 -1.50
CA SER A 26 0.74 3.31 -1.65
C SER A 26 -0.43 4.26 -1.38
N LEU A 27 -0.31 5.17 -0.41
CA LEU A 27 -1.31 6.20 -0.11
C LEU A 27 -1.48 7.18 -1.27
N VAL A 28 -0.37 7.67 -1.82
CA VAL A 28 -0.38 8.56 -2.99
C VAL A 28 -1.00 7.87 -4.19
N ALA A 29 -0.62 6.62 -4.48
CA ALA A 29 -1.23 5.86 -5.57
C ALA A 29 -2.73 5.65 -5.35
N LEU A 30 -3.14 5.21 -4.15
CA LEU A 30 -4.54 4.99 -3.84
C LEU A 30 -5.35 6.28 -4.02
N THR A 31 -4.84 7.40 -3.52
CA THR A 31 -5.49 8.70 -3.65
C THR A 31 -5.57 9.13 -5.11
N GLY A 32 -4.47 9.02 -5.87
CA GLY A 32 -4.43 9.40 -7.27
C GLY A 32 -5.35 8.57 -8.16
N ILE A 33 -5.43 7.25 -7.92
CA ILE A 33 -6.37 6.37 -8.63
C ILE A 33 -7.81 6.78 -8.33
N ASN A 34 -8.17 6.97 -7.05
CA ASN A 34 -9.53 7.35 -6.68
C ASN A 34 -9.92 8.74 -7.23
N LEU A 35 -9.02 9.72 -7.13
CA LEU A 35 -9.26 11.05 -7.72
C LEU A 35 -9.43 10.97 -9.24
N GLY A 36 -8.57 10.21 -9.92
CA GLY A 36 -8.69 10.05 -11.36
C GLY A 36 -10.02 9.42 -11.79
N LEU A 37 -10.52 8.45 -11.00
CA LEU A 37 -11.83 7.84 -11.23
C LEU A 37 -12.98 8.83 -10.99
N ILE A 38 -12.91 9.63 -9.91
CA ILE A 38 -13.93 10.63 -9.57
C ILE A 38 -14.01 11.74 -10.63
N PHE A 39 -12.86 12.16 -11.16
CA PHE A 39 -12.78 13.23 -12.15
C PHE A 39 -12.86 12.73 -13.60
N GLU A 40 -13.11 11.43 -13.81
CA GLU A 40 -13.22 10.82 -15.14
C GLU A 40 -12.07 11.22 -16.07
N VAL A 41 -10.84 11.18 -15.56
CA VAL A 41 -9.67 11.63 -16.32
C VAL A 41 -9.42 10.65 -17.48
N ASP A 42 -9.56 11.12 -18.71
CA ASP A 42 -9.41 10.29 -19.93
C ASP A 42 -8.03 9.63 -20.07
N ILE A 43 -6.98 10.29 -19.56
CA ILE A 43 -5.59 9.80 -19.62
C ILE A 43 -5.09 9.54 -18.21
N PHE A 44 -5.17 8.29 -17.80
CA PHE A 44 -4.61 7.85 -16.53
C PHE A 44 -3.09 7.78 -16.59
N PRO A 45 -2.35 8.49 -15.72
CA PRO A 45 -0.90 8.40 -15.69
C PRO A 45 -0.47 6.97 -15.32
N GLU A 46 0.22 6.29 -16.23
CA GLU A 46 0.82 4.97 -16.02
C GLU A 46 1.63 4.94 -14.71
N LEU A 47 2.27 6.06 -14.37
CA LEU A 47 3.04 6.23 -13.15
C LEU A 47 2.22 5.94 -11.88
N VAL A 48 1.00 6.48 -11.79
CA VAL A 48 0.13 6.37 -10.60
C VAL A 48 -0.55 5.01 -10.53
N PHE A 49 -0.92 4.45 -11.69
CA PHE A 49 -1.68 3.22 -11.78
C PHE A 49 -0.81 1.96 -11.66
N THR A 50 0.39 1.94 -12.23
CA THR A 50 1.21 0.71 -12.24
C THR A 50 2.54 0.91 -11.53
N LYS A 51 3.30 1.96 -11.87
CA LYS A 51 4.69 2.10 -11.39
C LYS A 51 4.76 2.36 -9.88
N ILE A 52 3.99 3.29 -9.34
CA ILE A 52 4.01 3.63 -7.91
C ILE A 52 3.54 2.44 -7.04
N PRO A 53 2.39 1.79 -7.30
CA PRO A 53 1.97 0.60 -6.53
C PRO A 53 3.01 -0.51 -6.54
N PHE A 54 3.67 -0.74 -7.67
CA PHE A 54 4.71 -1.76 -7.83
C PHE A 54 5.98 -1.41 -7.05
N ILE A 55 6.50 -0.18 -7.20
CA ILE A 55 7.67 0.29 -6.44
C ILE A 55 7.37 0.23 -4.94
N SER A 56 6.18 0.65 -4.53
CA SER A 56 5.75 0.57 -3.15
C SER A 56 5.73 -0.87 -2.63
N LEU A 57 5.22 -1.81 -3.42
CA LEU A 57 5.18 -3.23 -3.06
C LEU A 57 6.60 -3.76 -2.81
N LEU A 58 7.54 -3.47 -3.71
CA LEU A 58 8.93 -3.87 -3.56
C LEU A 58 9.58 -3.27 -2.31
N LEU A 59 9.38 -1.97 -2.07
CA LEU A 59 9.90 -1.30 -0.87
C LEU A 59 9.30 -1.85 0.41
N GLY A 60 8.01 -2.20 0.40
CA GLY A 60 7.33 -2.84 1.51
C GLY A 60 7.92 -4.21 1.80
N ILE A 61 8.15 -5.03 0.78
CA ILE A 61 8.80 -6.34 0.90
C ILE A 61 10.20 -6.18 1.51
N ILE A 62 11.02 -5.25 1.00
CA ILE A 62 12.34 -4.94 1.57
C ILE A 62 12.22 -4.50 3.04
N GLY A 63 11.20 -3.69 3.37
CA GLY A 63 10.89 -3.25 4.74
C GLY A 63 10.55 -4.40 5.70
N LEU A 64 9.90 -5.47 5.22
CA LEU A 64 9.60 -6.65 6.03
C LEU A 64 10.87 -7.39 6.49
N PHE A 65 11.85 -7.52 5.60
CA PHE A 65 13.09 -8.23 5.88
C PHE A 65 14.13 -7.41 6.67
N THR A 66 13.87 -6.12 6.91
CA THR A 66 14.78 -5.27 7.67
C THR A 66 14.78 -5.64 9.17
N ARG A 67 15.96 -5.95 9.73
CA ARG A 67 16.11 -6.45 11.11
C ARG A 67 15.95 -5.33 12.16
N ASN A 68 15.44 -5.70 13.35
CA ASN A 68 15.35 -4.84 14.55
C ASN A 68 14.52 -3.54 14.41
N ARG A 69 13.56 -3.51 13.46
CA ARG A 69 12.67 -2.36 13.22
C ARG A 69 11.22 -2.81 13.19
N SER A 70 10.30 -1.89 13.47
CA SER A 70 8.87 -2.15 13.35
C SER A 70 8.49 -2.33 11.87
N ARG A 71 7.74 -3.40 11.60
CA ARG A 71 7.27 -3.81 10.27
C ARG A 71 5.88 -3.26 9.94
N ALA A 72 5.25 -2.51 10.84
CA ALA A 72 3.86 -2.07 10.70
C ALA A 72 3.62 -1.31 9.38
N PHE A 73 4.43 -0.29 9.09
CA PHE A 73 4.29 0.46 7.82
C PHE A 73 4.61 -0.38 6.58
N ALA A 74 5.55 -1.31 6.67
CA ALA A 74 5.82 -2.23 5.57
C ALA A 74 4.61 -3.13 5.27
N ILE A 75 3.97 -3.68 6.31
CA ILE A 75 2.76 -4.49 6.18
C ILE A 75 1.63 -3.66 5.59
N ILE A 76 1.36 -2.47 6.12
CA ILE A 76 0.28 -1.60 5.62
C ILE A 76 0.56 -1.17 4.17
N GLY A 77 1.79 -0.77 3.85
CA GLY A 77 2.19 -0.41 2.50
C GLY A 77 1.98 -1.53 1.49
N ILE A 78 2.39 -2.76 1.83
CA ILE A 78 2.13 -3.96 1.02
C ILE A 78 0.63 -4.20 0.88
N SER A 79 -0.12 -4.18 1.97
CA SER A 79 -1.57 -4.44 1.94
C SER A 79 -2.28 -3.45 1.01
N LEU A 80 -1.92 -2.17 1.06
CA LEU A 80 -2.46 -1.15 0.18
C LEU A 80 -2.06 -1.38 -1.28
N SER A 81 -0.79 -1.71 -1.56
CA SER A 81 -0.35 -2.04 -2.93
C SER A 81 -1.08 -3.24 -3.49
N VAL A 82 -1.21 -4.32 -2.72
CA VAL A 82 -1.94 -5.53 -3.12
C VAL A 82 -3.41 -5.22 -3.36
N PHE A 83 -4.04 -4.44 -2.47
CA PHE A 83 -5.42 -3.99 -2.65
C PHE A 83 -5.61 -3.25 -3.98
N ILE A 84 -4.69 -2.33 -4.32
CA ILE A 84 -4.72 -1.61 -5.60
C ILE A 84 -4.63 -2.58 -6.81
N PHE A 85 -3.73 -3.57 -6.77
CA PHE A 85 -3.63 -4.55 -7.85
C PHE A 85 -4.90 -5.41 -7.98
N VAL A 86 -5.46 -5.87 -6.86
CA VAL A 86 -6.72 -6.61 -6.86
C VAL A 86 -7.85 -5.77 -7.43
N PHE A 87 -7.93 -4.50 -7.03
CA PHE A 87 -8.89 -3.54 -7.56
C PHE A 87 -8.77 -3.42 -9.08
N PHE A 88 -7.55 -3.33 -9.63
CA PHE A 88 -7.36 -3.30 -11.08
C PHE A 88 -7.82 -4.57 -11.78
N ILE A 89 -7.44 -5.73 -11.26
CA ILE A 89 -7.88 -7.01 -11.83
C ILE A 89 -9.41 -7.07 -11.87
N MET A 90 -10.08 -6.64 -10.79
CA MET A 90 -11.54 -6.56 -10.76
C MET A 90 -12.09 -5.55 -11.76
N MET A 91 -11.54 -4.34 -11.83
CA MET A 91 -11.99 -3.29 -12.75
C MET A 91 -11.90 -3.75 -14.20
N PHE A 92 -10.76 -4.31 -14.62
CA PHE A 92 -10.58 -4.87 -15.96
C PHE A 92 -11.50 -6.06 -16.21
N GLY A 93 -11.62 -6.97 -15.25
CA GLY A 93 -12.50 -8.14 -15.35
C GLY A 93 -13.96 -7.74 -15.55
N LEU A 94 -14.45 -6.77 -14.78
CA LEU A 94 -15.81 -6.24 -14.88
C LEU A 94 -16.01 -5.40 -16.15
N ALA A 95 -15.01 -4.64 -16.59
CA ALA A 95 -15.09 -3.92 -17.87
C ALA A 95 -15.28 -4.90 -19.05
N TRP A 96 -14.58 -6.05 -19.01
CA TRP A 96 -14.70 -7.09 -20.03
C TRP A 96 -16.09 -7.73 -20.07
N THR A 97 -16.80 -7.81 -18.93
CA THR A 97 -18.16 -8.37 -18.92
C THR A 97 -19.18 -7.44 -19.60
N ILE A 98 -18.92 -6.13 -19.58
CA ILE A 98 -19.83 -5.13 -20.16
C ILE A 98 -19.57 -4.95 -21.67
N ASN A 99 -18.30 -4.91 -22.09
CA ASN A 99 -17.93 -4.79 -23.49
C ASN A 99 -16.81 -5.78 -23.84
N PRO A 100 -17.14 -7.03 -24.23
CA PRO A 100 -16.16 -8.09 -24.46
C PRO A 100 -15.35 -7.94 -25.76
N LYS A 101 -15.23 -6.73 -26.32
CA LYS A 101 -14.40 -6.49 -27.51
C LYS A 101 -12.94 -6.31 -27.09
N PRO A 102 -11.99 -7.03 -27.73
CA PRO A 102 -10.57 -6.90 -27.47
C PRO A 102 -10.03 -5.51 -27.81
#